data_AF-A0A940MS09-F1
#
_entry.id   AF-A0A940MS09-F1
#
_cell.length_a   1.000
_cell.length_b   1.000
_cell.length_c   1.000
_cell.angle_alpha   90.00
_cell.angle_beta   90.00
_cell.angle_gamma   90.00
#
_symmetry.space_group_name_H-M   'P 1'
#
loop_
_entity.id
_entity.type
_entity.pdbx_description
1 polymer ?
#
loop_
_entity_poly.entity_id
_entity_poly.type
_entity_poly.pdbx_seq_one_letter_code
_entity_poly.pdbx_strand_id
1 'polypeptide(L)'
;MNEGTITEATLQSGLRDIRLPGAAAGGPWAEVLATLALAGLLSLVLAALWRWLAQARRPARATLTLPNEAGARRICLLRRLKADHPDRYDAIRARLYTRDAPDNATLEAALADD
;
A
#
# COMPACT_ATOMS: atom_id res chain seq x y z
N MET A 1 66.50 8.61 20.13
CA MET A 1 65.12 8.71 19.61
C MET A 1 64.33 7.64 20.33
N ASN A 2 63.48 8.01 21.30
CA ASN A 2 62.67 7.05 22.05
C ASN A 2 61.31 6.92 21.37
N GLU A 3 61.07 5.78 20.73
CA GLU A 3 59.77 5.36 20.23
C GLU A 3 58.88 5.04 21.45
N GLY A 4 58.07 6.02 21.86
CA GLY A 4 57.09 5.82 22.93
C GLY A 4 55.98 4.89 22.45
N THR A 5 55.89 3.70 23.02
CA THR A 5 54.79 2.76 22.80
C THR A 5 53.52 3.32 23.44
N ILE A 6 52.61 3.83 22.61
CA ILE A 6 51.28 4.25 23.06
C ILE A 6 50.59 3.02 23.64
N THR A 7 50.33 3.04 24.95
CA THR A 7 49.65 1.96 25.67
C THR A 7 48.14 1.99 25.34
N GLU A 8 47.48 0.83 25.35
CA GLU A 8 46.04 0.72 25.07
C GLU A 8 45.19 1.65 25.96
N ALA A 9 45.59 1.80 27.23
CA ALA A 9 44.94 2.71 28.17
C ALA A 9 45.03 4.19 27.74
N THR A 10 46.16 4.63 27.18
CA THR A 10 46.32 6.01 26.67
C THR A 10 45.52 6.24 25.40
N LEU A 11 45.42 5.22 24.54
CA LEU A 11 44.58 5.27 23.35
C LEU A 11 43.08 5.34 23.71
N GLN A 12 42.65 4.53 24.68
CA GLN A 12 41.27 4.49 25.14
C GLN A 12 40.87 5.75 25.90
N SER A 13 41.80 6.34 26.66
CA SER A 13 41.62 7.66 27.28
C SER A 13 41.46 8.76 26.24
N GLY A 14 42.28 8.75 25.18
CA GLY A 14 42.17 9.72 24.08
C GLY A 14 40.85 9.62 23.32
N LEU A 15 40.35 8.39 23.09
CA LEU A 15 39.04 8.15 22.46
C LEU A 15 37.87 8.72 23.28
N ARG A 16 37.95 8.62 24.62
CA ARG A 16 36.93 9.16 25.52
C ARG A 16 37.01 10.67 25.69
N ASP A 17 38.16 11.27 25.40
CA ASP A 17 38.40 12.71 25.51
C ASP A 17 37.99 13.48 24.24
N ILE A 18 37.40 12.81 23.24
CA ILE A 18 36.75 13.46 22.10
C ILE A 18 35.44 14.09 22.59
N ARG A 19 35.55 15.24 23.24
CA ARG A 19 34.43 16.12 23.53
C ARG A 19 34.10 16.88 22.25
N LEU A 20 32.94 16.59 21.66
CA LEU A 20 32.41 17.50 20.64
C LEU A 20 32.08 18.84 21.31
N PRO A 21 32.60 19.97 20.81
CA PRO A 21 32.19 21.27 21.30
C PRO A 21 30.68 21.40 21.12
N GLY A 22 29.95 21.93 22.12
CA GLY A 22 28.48 21.96 22.09
C GLY A 22 27.88 22.67 20.86
N ALA A 23 28.65 23.53 20.20
CA ALA A 23 28.29 24.17 18.93
C ALA A 23 28.37 23.24 17.70
N ALA A 24 29.06 22.10 17.78
CA ALA A 24 29.18 21.14 16.68
C ALA A 24 27.88 20.35 16.41
N ALA A 25 26.96 20.33 17.38
CA ALA A 25 25.66 19.67 17.23
C ALA A 25 24.68 20.43 16.31
N GLY A 26 25.11 21.52 15.65
CA GLY A 26 24.29 22.27 14.69
C GLY A 26 23.23 23.19 15.31
N GLY A 27 23.22 23.30 16.64
CA GLY A 27 22.29 24.15 17.38
C GLY A 27 20.84 23.65 17.36
N PRO A 28 19.90 24.41 17.95
CA PRO A 28 18.52 23.96 18.16
C PRO A 28 17.77 23.68 16.85
N TRP A 29 18.11 24.38 15.77
CA TRP A 29 17.50 24.13 14.46
C TRP A 29 17.91 22.80 13.84
N ALA A 30 19.14 22.33 14.10
CA ALA A 30 19.57 21.01 13.65
C ALA A 30 18.77 19.91 14.36
N GLU A 31 18.42 20.08 15.63
CA GLU A 31 17.56 19.13 16.36
C GLU A 31 16.14 19.09 15.79
N VAL A 32 15.56 20.24 15.45
CA VAL A 32 14.24 20.32 14.82
C VAL A 32 14.24 19.66 13.44
N LEU A 33 15.28 19.91 12.62
CA LEU A 33 15.40 19.27 11.31
C LEU A 33 15.65 17.77 11.42
N ALA A 34 16.47 17.33 12.38
CA ALA A 34 16.75 15.91 12.61
C ALA A 34 15.50 15.16 13.08
N THR A 35 14.73 15.74 14.02
CA THR A 35 13.46 15.16 14.47
C THR A 35 12.43 15.10 13.35
N LEU A 36 12.32 16.14 12.52
CA LEU A 36 11.44 16.13 11.36
C LEU A 36 11.85 15.07 10.33
N ALA A 37 13.16 14.94 10.05
CA ALA A 37 13.68 13.93 9.15
C ALA A 37 13.43 12.51 9.66
N LEU A 38 13.65 12.26 10.95
CA LEU A 38 13.38 10.98 11.60
C LEU A 38 11.88 10.65 11.60
N ALA A 39 11.02 11.60 11.92
CA ALA A 39 9.57 11.43 11.88
C ALA A 39 9.08 11.13 10.46
N GLY A 40 9.60 11.85 9.46
CA GLY A 40 9.31 11.62 8.05
C GLY A 40 9.75 10.22 7.59
N LEU A 41 10.98 9.82 7.92
CA LEU A 41 11.48 8.48 7.64
C LEU A 41 10.60 7.40 8.27
N LEU A 42 10.27 7.55 9.56
CA LEU A 42 9.43 6.62 10.28
C LEU A 42 8.03 6.50 9.65
N SER A 43 7.44 7.64 9.26
CA SER A 43 6.14 7.68 8.57
C SER A 43 6.18 6.91 7.24
N LEU A 44 7.26 7.05 6.45
CA LEU A 44 7.43 6.32 5.20
C LEU A 44 7.57 4.82 5.43
N VAL A 45 8.34 4.40 6.45
CA VAL A 45 8.49 2.99 6.82
C VAL A 45 7.15 2.39 7.24
N LEU A 46 6.39 3.09 8.09
CA LEU A 46 5.06 2.65 8.53
C LEU A 46 4.09 2.54 7.34
N ALA A 47 4.05 3.54 6.47
CA ALA A 47 3.21 3.53 5.27
C ALA A 47 3.58 2.40 4.31
N ALA A 48 4.88 2.15 4.10
CA ALA A 48 5.37 1.05 3.29
C ALA A 48 4.99 -0.31 3.89
N LEU A 49 5.15 -0.48 5.21
CA LEU A 49 4.77 -1.70 5.92
C LEU A 49 3.27 -1.94 5.83
N TRP A 50 2.45 -0.90 6.05
CA TRP A 50 1.00 -0.96 5.90
C TRP A 50 0.59 -1.31 4.47
N ARG A 51 1.21 -0.69 3.47
CA ARG A 51 0.95 -1.00 2.06
C ARG A 51 1.33 -2.44 1.73
N TRP A 52 2.44 -2.94 2.26
CA TRP A 52 2.87 -4.32 2.09
C TRP A 52 1.91 -5.31 2.75
N LEU A 53 1.51 -5.07 4.01
CA LEU A 53 0.49 -5.84 4.72
C LEU A 53 -0.86 -5.80 3.99
N ALA A 54 -1.28 -4.63 3.52
CA ALA A 54 -2.52 -4.46 2.77
C ALA A 54 -2.47 -5.20 1.42
N GLN A 55 -1.32 -5.23 0.74
CA GLN A 55 -1.12 -6.00 -0.49
C GLN A 55 -1.07 -7.50 -0.22
N ALA A 56 -0.42 -7.96 0.85
CA ALA A 56 -0.44 -9.36 1.26
C ALA A 56 -1.85 -9.84 1.64
N ARG A 57 -2.67 -8.92 2.16
CA ARG A 57 -4.09 -9.17 2.49
C ARG A 57 -5.03 -8.85 1.33
N ARG A 58 -4.56 -8.37 0.18
CA ARG A 58 -5.42 -8.29 -0.99
C ARG A 58 -5.80 -9.72 -1.31
N PRO A 59 -7.10 -10.09 -1.26
CA PRO A 59 -7.50 -11.38 -1.76
C PRO A 59 -6.94 -11.47 -3.18
N ALA A 60 -6.22 -12.55 -3.46
CA ALA A 60 -5.82 -12.86 -4.83
C ALA A 60 -7.05 -12.55 -5.68
N ARG A 61 -6.93 -11.59 -6.61
CA ARG A 61 -8.01 -11.33 -7.56
C ARG A 61 -8.35 -12.71 -8.06
N ALA A 62 -9.51 -13.23 -7.68
CA ALA A 62 -9.94 -14.52 -8.13
C ALA A 62 -10.02 -14.35 -9.64
N THR A 63 -8.98 -14.80 -10.32
CA THR A 63 -9.07 -15.23 -11.69
C THR A 63 -10.11 -16.33 -11.57
N LEU A 64 -11.36 -15.93 -11.80
CA LEU A 64 -12.41 -16.86 -12.11
C LEU A 64 -11.91 -17.55 -13.37
N THR A 65 -11.15 -18.64 -13.18
CA THR A 65 -11.06 -19.70 -14.16
C THR A 65 -12.51 -20.01 -14.44
N LEU A 66 -12.96 -19.58 -15.60
CA LEU A 66 -14.31 -19.77 -16.08
C LEU A 66 -14.29 -21.14 -16.76
N PRO A 67 -14.71 -22.23 -16.10
CA PRO A 67 -15.28 -23.31 -16.88
C PRO A 67 -16.60 -22.73 -17.39
N ASN A 68 -16.73 -22.59 -18.71
CA ASN A 68 -17.92 -22.15 -19.46
C ASN A 68 -17.91 -20.66 -19.88
N GLU A 69 -17.64 -20.41 -21.16
CA GLU A 69 -17.68 -19.09 -21.84
C GLU A 69 -19.00 -18.35 -21.61
N ALA A 70 -20.10 -19.10 -21.45
CA ALA A 70 -21.42 -18.54 -21.16
C ALA A 70 -21.47 -17.77 -19.82
N GLY A 71 -20.77 -18.27 -18.79
CA GLY A 71 -20.66 -17.59 -17.49
C GLY A 71 -19.79 -16.34 -17.57
N ALA A 72 -18.79 -16.34 -18.45
CA ALA A 72 -17.83 -15.24 -18.61
C ALA A 72 -18.52 -14.01 -19.18
N ARG A 73 -19.33 -14.23 -20.23
CA ARG A 73 -20.11 -13.19 -20.89
C ARG A 73 -21.09 -12.53 -19.92
N ARG A 74 -21.82 -13.34 -19.13
CA ARG A 74 -22.77 -12.84 -18.12
C ARG A 74 -22.09 -11.94 -17.09
N ILE A 75 -20.94 -12.36 -16.56
CA ILE A 75 -20.19 -11.58 -15.56
C ILE A 75 -19.66 -10.28 -16.18
N CYS A 76 -19.20 -10.31 -17.43
CA CYS A 76 -18.75 -9.12 -18.15
C CYS A 76 -19.87 -8.10 -18.29
N LEU A 77 -21.05 -8.54 -18.75
CA LEU A 77 -22.25 -7.69 -18.89
C LEU A 77 -22.68 -7.08 -17.56
N LEU A 78 -22.70 -7.88 -16.49
CA LEU A 78 -23.05 -7.38 -15.15
C LEU A 78 -22.06 -6.36 -14.61
N ARG A 79 -20.75 -6.53 -14.87
CA ARG A 79 -19.74 -5.55 -14.49
C ARG A 79 -19.90 -4.24 -15.27
N ARG A 80 -20.20 -4.34 -16.56
CA ARG A 80 -20.42 -3.17 -17.41
C ARG A 80 -21.69 -2.42 -17.02
N LEU A 81 -22.79 -3.13 -16.80
CA LEU A 81 -24.04 -2.56 -16.31
C LEU A 81 -23.85 -1.83 -14.96
N LYS A 82 -23.07 -2.42 -14.04
CA LYS A 82 -22.76 -1.78 -12.75
C LYS A 82 -21.92 -0.50 -12.89
N ALA A 83 -21.05 -0.43 -13.90
CA ALA A 83 -20.17 0.71 -14.13
C ALA A 83 -20.89 1.85 -14.85
N ASP A 84 -21.68 1.53 -15.87
CA ASP A 84 -22.28 2.51 -16.78
C ASP A 84 -23.67 2.95 -16.30
N HIS A 85 -24.46 2.04 -15.68
CA HIS A 85 -25.84 2.30 -15.25
C HIS A 85 -26.16 1.67 -13.87
N PRO A 86 -25.64 2.24 -12.77
CA PRO A 86 -25.74 1.64 -11.42
C PRO A 86 -27.19 1.46 -10.93
N ASP A 87 -28.08 2.41 -11.24
CA ASP A 87 -29.49 2.34 -10.83
C ASP A 87 -30.22 1.13 -11.42
N ARG A 88 -29.92 0.81 -12.69
CA ARG A 88 -30.47 -0.35 -13.40
C ARG A 88 -29.87 -1.66 -12.89
N TYR A 89 -28.58 -1.64 -12.57
CA TYR A 89 -27.92 -2.78 -11.94
C TYR A 89 -28.59 -3.14 -10.61
N ASP A 90 -28.91 -2.15 -9.77
CA ASP A 90 -29.57 -2.40 -8.48
C ASP A 90 -30.99 -2.97 -8.63
N ALA A 91 -31.75 -2.54 -9.63
CA ALA A 91 -33.05 -3.14 -9.97
C ALA A 91 -32.94 -4.62 -10.39
N ILE A 92 -31.88 -4.96 -11.12
CA ILE A 92 -31.63 -6.34 -11.59
C ILE A 92 -30.99 -7.21 -10.49
N ARG A 93 -30.24 -6.62 -9.56
CA ARG A 93 -29.51 -7.29 -8.48
C ARG A 93 -30.38 -8.22 -7.64
N ALA A 94 -31.62 -7.80 -7.34
CA ALA A 94 -32.55 -8.59 -6.55
C ALA A 94 -32.96 -9.91 -7.24
N ARG A 95 -32.96 -9.94 -8.59
CA ARG A 95 -33.43 -11.10 -9.39
C ARG A 95 -32.31 -12.07 -9.75
N LEU A 96 -31.04 -11.66 -9.62
CA LEU A 96 -29.87 -12.44 -10.03
C LEU A 96 -29.72 -13.80 -9.34
N TYR A 97 -30.26 -13.95 -8.13
CA TYR A 97 -30.23 -15.21 -7.35
C TYR A 97 -31.60 -15.89 -7.26
N THR A 98 -32.53 -15.50 -8.13
CA THR A 98 -33.86 -16.12 -8.22
C THR A 98 -33.91 -17.10 -9.38
N ARG A 99 -34.94 -17.95 -9.41
CA ARG A 99 -35.18 -18.85 -10.54
C ARG A 99 -35.40 -18.10 -11.86
N ASP A 100 -35.90 -16.86 -11.78
CA ASP A 100 -36.08 -15.93 -12.91
C ASP A 100 -34.90 -14.97 -13.07
N ALA A 101 -33.68 -15.50 -12.91
CA ALA A 101 -32.49 -14.71 -13.15
C ALA A 101 -32.45 -14.24 -14.62
N PRO A 102 -32.28 -12.93 -14.90
CA PRO A 102 -32.32 -12.40 -16.25
C PRO A 102 -31.23 -13.04 -17.10
N ASP A 103 -31.52 -13.34 -18.36
CA ASP A 103 -30.56 -13.94 -19.29
C ASP A 103 -29.60 -12.89 -19.89
N ASN A 104 -28.65 -13.35 -20.70
CA ASN A 104 -27.67 -12.45 -21.31
C ASN A 104 -28.30 -11.45 -22.28
N ALA A 105 -29.37 -11.83 -22.99
CA ALA A 105 -30.10 -10.94 -23.89
C ALA A 105 -30.78 -9.80 -23.13
N THR A 106 -31.40 -10.10 -21.98
CA THR A 106 -31.98 -9.09 -21.10
C THR A 106 -30.93 -8.11 -20.55
N LEU A 107 -29.74 -8.63 -20.19
CA LEU A 107 -28.63 -7.80 -19.70
C LEU A 107 -28.05 -6.90 -20.80
N GLU A 108 -27.97 -7.39 -22.05
CA GLU A 108 -27.52 -6.60 -23.20
C GLU A 108 -28.54 -5.52 -23.58
N ALA A 109 -29.84 -5.81 -23.53
CA ALA A 109 -30.88 -4.82 -23.74
C ALA A 109 -30.82 -3.68 -22.71
N ALA A 110 -30.59 -4.02 -21.43
CA ALA A 110 -30.46 -3.03 -20.36
C ALA A 110 -29.23 -2.10 -20.52
N LEU A 111 -28.24 -2.52 -21.31
CA LEU A 111 -27.04 -1.76 -21.69
C LEU A 111 -27.22 -0.94 -22.99
N ALA A 112 -28.15 -1.33 -23.86
CA ALA A 112 -28.37 -0.70 -25.17
C ALA A 112 -29.48 0.35 -25.17
N ASP A 113 -30.32 0.37 -24.14
CA ASP A 113 -31.40 1.34 -23.97
C ASP A 113 -30.82 2.64 -23.38
N ASP A 114 -30.42 3.58 -24.23
CA ASP A 114 -29.88 4.90 -23.84
C ASP A 114 -31.01 5.88 -23.49
#